data_AF-A0A8S4G031-F1
#
_entry.id   AF-A0A8S4G031-F1
#
_cell.length_a   1.000
_cell.length_b   1.000
_cell.length_c   1.000
_cell.angle_alpha   90.00
_cell.angle_beta   90.00
_cell.angle_gamma   90.00
#
_symmetry.space_group_name_H-M   'P 1'
#
loop_
_entity.id
_entity.type
_entity.pdbx_description
1 polymer ?
#
loop_
_entity_poly.entity_id
_entity_poly.type
_entity_poly.pdbx_seq_one_letter_code
_entity_poly.pdbx_strand_id
1 'polypeptide(L)'
;MAHCFEHCRALRPGELTDLRSALVNNVTFAAYVVKLGLHKYICYQLNSLLDQAIMSFVEHQQQRGHEIVEDVLYLIDEDECHIAQYVEVPKVLSDIFESLAGAIYLDSGGSLAAVWSVFYRVMWREVDAFSNNIPKQPVRLLHENVHACPRIGTPIVMNTDIPKIMVPVTISKNGVLTTVHGVGNNKSQAKRAAAKLALKVLAL
;
A
#
# COMPACT_ATOMS: atom_id res chain seq x y z
N MET A 1 -11.37 -13.10 0.01
CA MET A 1 -12.26 -12.93 -1.17
C MET A 1 -13.60 -13.57 -1.01
N ALA A 2 -13.69 -14.87 -0.69
CA ALA A 2 -14.98 -15.53 -0.41
C ALA A 2 -15.82 -14.74 0.62
N HIS A 3 -15.21 -14.35 1.74
CA HIS A 3 -15.87 -13.51 2.75
C HIS A 3 -16.42 -12.19 2.18
N CYS A 4 -15.62 -11.42 1.44
CA CYS A 4 -16.08 -10.17 0.81
C CYS A 4 -17.25 -10.41 -0.16
N PHE A 5 -17.21 -11.47 -0.96
CA PHE A 5 -18.28 -11.81 -1.90
C PHE A 5 -19.59 -12.18 -1.18
N GLU A 6 -19.48 -12.92 -0.08
CA GLU A 6 -20.64 -13.38 0.69
C GLU A 6 -21.29 -12.25 1.50
N HIS A 7 -20.48 -11.34 2.05
CA HIS A 7 -20.91 -10.33 3.03
C HIS A 7 -21.08 -8.92 2.43
N CYS A 8 -20.48 -8.63 1.26
CA CYS A 8 -20.56 -7.33 0.60
C CYS A 8 -21.36 -7.40 -0.72
N ARG A 9 -22.56 -8.00 -0.69
CA ARG A 9 -23.38 -8.30 -1.88
C ARG A 9 -23.85 -7.07 -2.66
N ALA A 10 -23.85 -5.89 -2.04
CA ALA A 10 -24.26 -4.64 -2.67
C ALA A 10 -23.14 -3.95 -3.47
N LEU A 11 -21.89 -4.41 -3.36
CA LEU A 11 -20.76 -3.79 -4.05
C LEU A 11 -20.74 -4.15 -5.54
N ARG A 12 -20.44 -3.17 -6.38
CA ARG A 12 -20.24 -3.39 -7.81
C ARG A 12 -18.94 -4.18 -8.04
N PRO A 13 -18.79 -4.85 -9.20
CA PRO A 13 -17.57 -5.62 -9.50
C PRO A 13 -16.26 -4.81 -9.39
N GLY A 14 -16.28 -3.53 -9.76
CA GLY A 14 -15.14 -2.63 -9.61
C GLY A 14 -14.79 -2.35 -8.15
N GLU A 15 -15.80 -2.15 -7.30
CA GLU A 15 -15.65 -1.91 -5.86
C GLU A 15 -15.13 -3.15 -5.12
N LEU A 16 -15.59 -4.35 -5.51
CA LEU A 16 -15.03 -5.61 -5.00
C LEU A 16 -13.55 -5.78 -5.38
N THR A 17 -13.17 -5.32 -6.58
CA THR A 17 -11.77 -5.36 -7.03
C THR A 17 -10.90 -4.38 -6.25
N ASP A 18 -11.41 -3.18 -5.95
CA ASP A 18 -10.74 -2.19 -5.13
C ASP A 18 -10.58 -2.69 -3.68
N LEU A 19 -11.66 -3.20 -3.08
CA LEU A 19 -11.66 -3.80 -1.74
C LEU A 19 -10.66 -4.94 -1.61
N ARG A 20 -10.65 -5.86 -2.60
CA ARG A 20 -9.64 -6.93 -2.66
C ARG A 20 -8.22 -6.37 -2.66
N SER A 21 -7.98 -5.36 -3.49
CA SER A 21 -6.65 -4.79 -3.68
C SER A 21 -6.17 -4.01 -2.45
N ALA A 22 -7.09 -3.52 -1.63
CA ALA A 22 -6.77 -2.88 -0.35
C ALA A 22 -6.48 -3.92 0.76
N LEU A 23 -7.31 -4.96 0.87
CA LEU A 23 -7.16 -5.99 1.91
C LEU A 23 -6.02 -6.97 1.63
N VAL A 24 -5.78 -7.29 0.35
CA VAL A 24 -4.74 -8.21 -0.11
C VAL A 24 -3.66 -7.41 -0.82
N ASN A 25 -2.78 -6.82 0.00
CA ASN A 25 -1.63 -6.05 -0.44
C ASN A 25 -0.43 -6.40 0.46
N ASN A 26 0.75 -6.55 -0.14
CA ASN A 26 1.99 -6.84 0.55
C ASN A 26 2.29 -5.84 1.68
N VAL A 27 1.91 -4.58 1.50
CA VAL A 27 2.09 -3.55 2.54
C VAL A 27 1.20 -3.85 3.76
N THR A 28 -0.06 -4.21 3.52
CA THR A 28 -1.02 -4.62 4.56
C THR A 28 -0.53 -5.86 5.30
N PHE A 29 0.00 -6.85 4.57
CA PHE A 29 0.54 -8.08 5.14
C PHE A 29 1.78 -7.83 6.00
N ALA A 30 2.72 -7.03 5.51
CA ALA A 30 3.89 -6.62 6.28
C ALA A 30 3.47 -5.86 7.56
N ALA A 31 2.48 -4.97 7.46
CA ALA A 31 1.96 -4.25 8.61
C ALA A 31 1.38 -5.19 9.68
N TYR A 32 0.67 -6.26 9.28
CA TYR A 32 0.22 -7.28 10.23
C TYR A 32 1.38 -8.02 10.91
N VAL A 33 2.42 -8.38 10.16
CA VAL A 33 3.61 -9.03 10.72
C VAL A 33 4.30 -8.14 11.75
N VAL A 34 4.38 -6.82 11.50
CA VAL A 34 4.89 -5.87 12.49
C VAL A 34 3.98 -5.75 13.69
N LYS A 35 2.66 -5.58 13.48
CA LYS A 35 1.62 -5.47 14.53
C LYS A 35 1.59 -6.68 15.46
N LEU A 36 1.83 -7.88 14.93
CA LEU A 36 1.91 -9.12 15.70
C LEU A 36 3.29 -9.37 16.34
N GLY A 37 4.28 -8.52 16.08
CA GLY A 37 5.64 -8.72 16.57
C GLY A 37 6.43 -9.85 15.89
N LEU A 38 5.90 -10.42 14.80
CA LEU A 38 6.48 -11.57 14.10
C LEU A 38 7.84 -11.26 13.46
N HIS A 39 8.08 -9.99 13.12
CA HIS A 39 9.37 -9.51 12.61
C HIS A 39 10.56 -9.82 13.54
N LYS A 40 10.33 -9.99 14.86
CA LYS A 40 11.36 -10.30 15.84
C LYS A 40 11.85 -11.75 15.80
N TYR A 41 11.09 -12.63 15.14
CA TYR A 41 11.36 -14.07 15.08
C TYR A 41 11.83 -14.51 13.70
N ILE A 42 12.16 -13.57 12.81
CA ILE A 42 12.66 -13.90 11.48
C ILE A 42 14.11 -14.35 11.61
N CYS A 43 14.37 -15.59 11.21
CA CYS A 43 15.72 -16.11 11.10
C CYS A 43 16.34 -15.69 9.76
N TYR A 44 16.93 -14.49 9.69
CA TYR A 44 17.80 -14.08 8.59
C TYR A 44 19.21 -13.86 9.12
N GLN A 45 20.13 -14.76 8.79
CA GLN A 45 21.53 -14.58 9.13
C GLN A 45 22.21 -13.68 8.08
N LEU A 46 22.93 -12.66 8.55
CA LEU A 46 23.93 -11.89 7.78
C LEU A 46 23.38 -11.02 6.61
N ASN A 47 22.25 -10.32 6.79
CA ASN A 47 21.81 -9.29 5.84
C ASN A 47 21.49 -7.97 6.54
N SER A 48 22.51 -7.11 6.70
CA SER A 48 22.39 -5.80 7.36
C SER A 48 21.48 -4.83 6.62
N LEU A 49 21.42 -4.89 5.29
CA LEU A 49 20.53 -4.03 4.49
C LEU A 49 19.07 -4.39 4.71
N LEU A 50 18.76 -5.69 4.76
CA LEU A 50 17.42 -6.17 5.04
C LEU A 50 17.00 -5.82 6.48
N ASP A 51 17.91 -5.97 7.45
CA ASP A 51 17.69 -5.57 8.84
C ASP A 51 17.27 -4.10 8.95
N GLN A 52 18.04 -3.21 8.34
CA GLN A 52 17.76 -1.77 8.32
C GLN A 52 16.41 -1.46 7.68
N ALA A 53 16.08 -2.10 6.55
CA ALA A 53 14.81 -1.90 5.88
C ALA A 53 13.61 -2.39 6.72
N ILE A 54 13.75 -3.52 7.41
CA ILE A 54 12.74 -4.03 8.35
C ILE A 54 12.57 -3.07 9.51
N MET A 55 13.66 -2.65 10.16
CA MET A 55 13.59 -1.77 11.33
C MET A 55 13.02 -0.39 10.98
N SER A 56 13.39 0.18 9.83
CA SER A 56 12.78 1.43 9.33
C SER A 56 11.27 1.30 9.14
N PHE A 57 10.79 0.19 8.56
CA PHE A 57 9.36 -0.07 8.42
C PHE A 57 8.67 -0.30 9.78
N VAL A 58 9.34 -0.96 10.72
CA VAL A 58 8.83 -1.18 12.08
C VAL A 58 8.65 0.15 12.81
N GLU A 59 9.66 1.03 12.77
CA GLU A 59 9.60 2.37 13.37
C GLU A 59 8.46 3.20 12.76
N HIS A 60 8.32 3.18 11.43
CA HIS A 60 7.23 3.85 10.74
C HIS A 60 5.84 3.37 11.21
N GLN A 61 5.67 2.06 11.37
CA GLN A 61 4.41 1.48 11.86
C GLN A 61 4.16 1.82 13.33
N GLN A 62 5.19 1.83 14.18
CA GLN A 62 5.06 2.17 15.60
C GLN A 62 4.67 3.64 15.81
N GLN A 63 5.27 4.57 15.06
CA GLN A 63 4.93 5.99 15.10
C GLN A 63 3.46 6.28 14.75
N ARG A 64 2.85 5.40 13.94
CA ARG A 64 1.43 5.48 13.53
C ARG A 64 0.50 4.57 14.34
N GLY A 65 0.95 4.02 15.46
CA GLY A 65 0.12 3.16 16.32
C GLY A 65 -0.35 1.86 15.65
N HIS A 66 0.40 1.37 14.65
CA HIS A 66 0.04 0.22 13.81
C HIS A 66 -1.29 0.36 13.05
N GLU A 67 -1.77 1.59 12.84
CA GLU A 67 -2.96 1.83 12.04
C GLU A 67 -2.69 1.53 10.56
N ILE A 68 -3.55 0.71 9.94
CA ILE A 68 -3.49 0.39 8.52
C ILE A 68 -4.57 1.21 7.81
N VAL A 69 -4.22 2.47 7.52
CA VAL A 69 -5.09 3.43 6.81
C VAL A 69 -4.69 3.55 5.34
N GLU A 70 -5.53 4.23 4.54
CA GLU A 70 -5.29 4.48 3.10
C GLU A 70 -3.91 5.09 2.83
N ASP A 71 -3.39 5.89 3.75
CA ASP A 71 -2.06 6.47 3.66
C ASP A 71 -0.91 5.46 3.83
N VAL A 72 -1.12 4.36 4.55
CA VAL A 72 -0.16 3.27 4.75
C VAL A 72 -0.13 2.33 3.55
N LEU A 73 -1.22 2.19 2.80
CA LEU A 73 -1.26 1.39 1.57
C LEU A 73 -0.30 1.91 0.48
N TYR A 74 0.04 3.20 0.54
CA TYR A 74 0.91 3.89 -0.39
C TYR A 74 1.92 4.74 0.38
N LEU A 75 2.73 4.12 1.23
CA LEU A 75 3.81 4.77 1.97
C LEU A 75 4.61 5.69 1.03
N ILE A 76 4.40 6.98 1.17
CA ILE A 76 4.97 8.02 0.32
C ILE A 76 5.55 9.04 1.26
N ASP A 77 6.86 9.19 1.19
CA ASP A 77 7.59 10.26 1.86
C ASP A 77 7.49 11.52 0.99
N GLU A 78 7.26 12.67 1.60
CA GLU A 78 6.94 13.91 0.89
C GLU A 78 7.89 15.01 1.32
N ASP A 79 8.51 15.67 0.35
CA ASP A 79 9.36 16.84 0.58
C ASP A 79 8.60 18.14 0.22
N GLU A 80 9.00 19.26 0.84
CA GLU A 80 8.46 20.61 0.59
C GLU A 80 8.52 21.03 -0.90
N CYS A 81 9.34 20.35 -1.71
CA CYS A 81 9.55 20.62 -3.14
C CYS A 81 8.51 19.97 -4.08
N HIS A 82 7.34 19.53 -3.57
CA HIS A 82 6.34 18.78 -4.34
C HIS A 82 6.90 17.49 -4.99
N ILE A 83 7.78 16.80 -4.26
CA ILE A 83 8.32 15.49 -4.63
C ILE A 83 7.80 14.47 -3.62
N ALA A 84 7.26 13.38 -4.13
CA ALA A 84 6.76 12.25 -3.34
C ALA A 84 7.57 11.00 -3.69
N GLN A 85 8.18 10.33 -2.71
CA GLN A 85 8.95 9.11 -2.92
C GLN A 85 8.21 7.89 -2.35
N TYR A 86 8.02 6.85 -3.18
CA TYR A 86 7.50 5.57 -2.73
C TYR A 86 8.47 4.89 -1.75
N VAL A 87 7.99 4.51 -0.57
CA VAL A 87 8.74 3.76 0.42
C VAL A 87 8.56 2.26 0.16
N GLU A 88 9.69 1.56 0.03
CA GLU A 88 9.68 0.12 -0.21
C GLU A 88 9.45 -0.64 1.09
N VAL A 89 8.51 -1.58 1.06
CA VAL A 89 8.25 -2.49 2.17
C VAL A 89 9.07 -3.77 1.96
N PRO A 90 9.83 -4.24 2.97
CA PRO A 90 10.59 -5.48 2.85
C PRO A 90 9.65 -6.65 2.52
N LYS A 91 9.78 -7.18 1.30
CA LYS A 91 8.88 -8.24 0.79
C LYS A 91 8.81 -9.44 1.72
N VAL A 92 9.91 -9.78 2.39
CA VAL A 92 9.98 -10.86 3.38
C VAL A 92 8.89 -10.77 4.44
N LEU A 93 8.50 -9.56 4.87
CA LEU A 93 7.43 -9.37 5.85
C LEU A 93 6.07 -9.78 5.29
N SER A 94 5.80 -9.50 4.02
CA SER A 94 4.59 -9.98 3.35
C SER A 94 4.61 -11.50 3.22
N ASP A 95 5.74 -12.06 2.79
CA ASP A 95 5.91 -13.51 2.57
C ASP A 95 5.74 -14.30 3.89
N ILE A 96 6.13 -13.73 5.04
CA ILE A 96 5.88 -14.33 6.37
C ILE A 96 4.39 -14.44 6.67
N PHE A 97 3.61 -13.40 6.37
CA PHE A 97 2.16 -13.46 6.60
C PHE A 97 1.50 -14.52 5.71
N GLU A 98 1.91 -14.61 4.44
CA GLU A 98 1.39 -15.62 3.52
C GLU A 98 1.80 -17.04 3.92
N SER A 99 3.07 -17.24 4.30
CA SER A 99 3.55 -18.55 4.76
C SER A 99 2.88 -19.01 6.05
N LEU A 100 2.49 -18.09 6.95
CA LEU A 100 1.71 -18.42 8.14
C LEU A 100 0.36 -19.05 7.80
N ALA A 101 -0.30 -18.62 6.71
CA ALA A 101 -1.53 -19.25 6.24
C ALA A 101 -1.29 -20.72 5.87
N GLY A 102 -0.18 -21.00 5.17
CA GLY A 102 0.23 -22.35 4.80
C GLY A 102 0.56 -23.21 6.02
N ALA A 103 1.29 -22.65 7.00
CA ALA A 103 1.62 -23.36 8.24
C ALA A 103 0.37 -23.77 9.02
N ILE A 104 -0.58 -22.85 9.22
CA ILE A 104 -1.85 -23.14 9.92
C ILE A 104 -2.68 -24.16 9.12
N TYR A 105 -2.70 -24.06 7.79
CA TYR A 105 -3.42 -25.01 6.94
C TYR A 105 -2.89 -26.44 7.14
N LEU A 106 -1.56 -26.61 7.14
CA LEU A 106 -0.94 -27.92 7.34
C LEU A 106 -1.13 -28.44 8.78
N ASP A 107 -0.92 -27.59 9.79
CA ASP A 107 -1.05 -27.95 11.21
C ASP A 107 -2.50 -28.35 11.57
N SER A 108 -3.48 -27.74 10.93
CA SER A 108 -4.91 -28.04 11.12
C SER A 108 -5.44 -29.22 10.27
N GLY A 109 -4.55 -29.99 9.63
CA GLY A 109 -4.95 -31.12 8.78
C GLY A 109 -5.67 -30.72 7.49
N GLY A 110 -5.38 -29.53 6.96
CA GLY A 110 -5.96 -29.01 5.72
C GLY A 110 -7.24 -28.18 5.91
N SER A 111 -7.44 -27.53 7.07
CA SER A 111 -8.66 -26.78 7.35
C SER A 111 -8.57 -25.31 6.94
N LEU A 112 -9.23 -24.93 5.83
CA LEU A 112 -9.39 -23.53 5.45
C LEU A 112 -10.18 -22.71 6.48
N ALA A 113 -11.10 -23.34 7.20
CA ALA A 113 -11.86 -22.70 8.26
C ALA A 113 -10.97 -22.30 9.44
N ALA A 114 -9.99 -23.13 9.80
CA ALA A 114 -9.00 -22.82 10.84
C ALA A 114 -8.13 -21.64 10.42
N VAL A 115 -7.61 -21.65 9.18
CA VAL A 115 -6.83 -20.54 8.61
C VAL A 115 -7.63 -19.23 8.68
N TRP A 116 -8.87 -19.26 8.18
CA TRP A 116 -9.74 -18.08 8.17
C TRP A 116 -10.04 -17.57 9.58
N SER A 117 -10.30 -18.46 10.54
CA SER A 117 -10.56 -18.09 11.93
C SER A 117 -9.39 -17.35 12.59
N VAL A 118 -8.15 -17.72 12.27
CA VAL A 118 -6.95 -17.03 12.77
C VAL A 118 -6.77 -15.70 12.02
N PHE A 119 -6.81 -15.71 10.69
CA PHE A 119 -6.57 -14.52 9.87
C PHE A 119 -7.62 -13.44 10.09
N TYR A 120 -8.90 -13.81 10.21
CA TYR A 120 -9.97 -12.88 10.47
C TYR A 120 -9.75 -12.13 11.79
N ARG A 121 -9.29 -12.79 12.85
CA ARG A 121 -8.96 -12.13 14.12
C ARG A 121 -7.86 -11.07 14.00
N VAL A 122 -6.96 -11.22 13.04
CA VAL A 122 -5.90 -10.24 12.78
C VAL A 122 -6.42 -9.09 11.91
N MET A 123 -7.24 -9.41 10.90
CA MET A 123 -7.64 -8.50 9.83
C MET A 123 -9.00 -7.82 10.02
N TRP A 124 -9.79 -8.21 11.05
CA TRP A 124 -11.21 -7.82 11.13
C TRP A 124 -11.43 -6.31 11.11
N ARG A 125 -10.53 -5.52 11.72
CA ARG A 125 -10.68 -4.06 11.77
C ARG A 125 -10.58 -3.46 10.37
N GLU A 126 -9.59 -3.89 9.61
CA GLU A 126 -9.35 -3.44 8.26
C GLU A 126 -10.41 -4.00 7.29
N VAL A 127 -10.85 -5.26 7.48
CA VAL A 127 -11.97 -5.85 6.73
C VAL A 127 -13.24 -5.03 6.93
N ASP A 128 -13.59 -4.68 8.16
CA ASP A 128 -14.79 -3.89 8.46
C ASP A 128 -14.66 -2.45 7.94
N ALA A 129 -13.55 -1.77 8.27
CA ALA A 129 -13.32 -0.39 7.86
C ALA A 129 -13.32 -0.22 6.33
N PHE A 130 -12.62 -1.09 5.59
CA PHE A 130 -12.53 -0.99 4.14
C PHE A 130 -13.80 -1.46 3.44
N SER A 131 -14.59 -2.34 4.06
CA SER A 131 -15.91 -2.72 3.51
C SER A 131 -16.91 -1.57 3.60
N ASN A 132 -16.80 -0.73 4.64
CA ASN A 132 -17.64 0.46 4.82
C ASN A 132 -17.14 1.66 4.00
N ASN A 133 -15.82 1.81 3.84
CA ASN A 133 -15.22 2.87 3.03
C ASN A 133 -14.05 2.31 2.22
N ILE A 134 -14.33 1.95 0.96
CA ILE A 134 -13.38 1.25 0.10
C ILE A 134 -12.26 2.20 -0.31
N PRO A 135 -10.99 1.93 0.10
CA PRO A 135 -9.85 2.74 -0.33
C PRO A 135 -9.71 2.64 -1.86
N LYS A 136 -9.61 3.79 -2.52
CA LYS A 136 -9.49 3.83 -3.98
C LYS A 136 -8.05 4.11 -4.37
N GLN A 137 -7.59 3.51 -5.46
CA GLN A 137 -6.23 3.78 -5.93
C GLN A 137 -6.04 5.27 -6.30
N PRO A 138 -4.98 5.94 -5.82
CA PRO A 138 -4.75 7.37 -6.06
C PRO A 138 -4.79 7.77 -7.54
N VAL A 139 -4.22 6.94 -8.41
CA VAL A 139 -4.24 7.18 -9.86
C VAL A 139 -5.66 7.21 -10.41
N ARG A 140 -6.53 6.33 -9.92
CA ARG A 140 -7.93 6.27 -10.34
C ARG A 140 -8.72 7.46 -9.81
N LEU A 141 -8.58 7.78 -8.52
CA LEU A 141 -9.17 8.96 -7.91
C LEU A 141 -8.80 10.24 -8.66
N LEU A 142 -7.53 10.37 -9.05
CA LEU A 142 -7.06 11.52 -9.80
C LEU A 142 -7.72 11.61 -11.18
N HIS A 143 -7.83 10.49 -11.91
CA HIS A 143 -8.50 10.46 -13.21
C HIS A 143 -10.02 10.64 -13.13
N GLU A 144 -10.66 10.20 -12.04
CA GLU A 144 -12.09 10.43 -11.76
C GLU A 144 -12.37 11.91 -11.43
N ASN A 145 -11.36 12.69 -11.01
CA ASN A 145 -11.49 14.13 -10.77
C ASN A 145 -11.47 14.93 -12.08
N VAL A 146 -12.64 15.09 -12.69
CA VAL A 146 -12.83 15.73 -14.01
C VAL A 146 -12.29 17.17 -14.05
N HIS A 147 -12.39 17.91 -12.94
CA HIS A 147 -11.93 19.31 -12.87
C HIS A 147 -10.40 19.44 -12.79
N ALA A 148 -9.72 18.39 -12.33
CA ALA A 148 -8.27 18.40 -12.17
C ALA A 148 -7.51 18.28 -13.50
N CYS A 149 -8.16 17.84 -14.58
CA CYS A 149 -7.56 17.66 -15.92
C CYS A 149 -6.13 17.07 -15.88
N PRO A 150 -5.91 15.92 -15.20
CA PRO A 150 -4.56 15.45 -14.91
C PRO A 150 -3.81 15.05 -16.17
N ARG A 151 -2.60 15.59 -16.32
CA ARG A 151 -1.66 15.28 -17.41
C ARG A 151 -0.45 14.57 -16.83
N ILE A 152 -0.28 13.32 -17.19
CA ILE A 152 0.82 12.48 -16.73
C ILE A 152 1.92 12.55 -17.77
N GLY A 153 3.06 13.13 -17.40
CA GLY A 153 4.19 13.31 -18.30
C GLY A 153 5.01 12.03 -18.49
N THR A 154 6.05 12.16 -19.31
CA THR A 154 6.96 11.06 -19.62
C THR A 154 7.79 10.68 -18.39
N PRO A 155 7.93 9.38 -18.08
CA PRO A 155 8.81 8.94 -17.00
C PRO A 155 10.28 9.30 -17.28
N ILE A 156 10.98 9.77 -16.26
CA ILE A 156 12.38 10.21 -16.30
C ILE A 156 13.20 9.28 -15.39
N VAL A 157 14.31 8.74 -15.89
CA VAL A 157 15.26 7.97 -15.07
C VAL A 157 16.22 8.95 -14.40
N MET A 158 16.29 8.94 -13.07
CA MET A 158 17.06 9.95 -12.32
C MET A 158 18.50 9.55 -12.01
N ASN A 159 18.77 8.25 -11.85
CA ASN A 159 20.11 7.73 -11.51
C ASN A 159 20.34 6.42 -12.25
N THR A 160 21.57 6.16 -12.71
CA THR A 160 21.96 4.93 -13.39
C THR A 160 22.40 3.82 -12.44
N ASP A 161 22.91 4.16 -11.25
CA ASP A 161 23.49 3.19 -10.32
C ASP A 161 22.41 2.46 -9.51
N ILE A 162 21.39 3.21 -9.08
CA ILE A 162 20.14 2.68 -8.52
C ILE A 162 19.00 3.33 -9.30
N PRO A 163 18.45 2.67 -10.34
CA PRO A 163 17.49 3.27 -11.23
C PRO A 163 16.19 3.61 -10.51
N LYS A 164 16.02 4.89 -10.19
CA LYS A 164 14.74 5.48 -9.78
C LYS A 164 14.09 6.17 -10.97
N ILE A 165 12.78 6.01 -11.05
CA ILE A 165 11.92 6.62 -12.06
C ILE A 165 11.16 7.76 -11.39
N MET A 166 11.22 8.95 -11.99
CA MET A 166 10.38 10.08 -11.67
C MET A 166 9.26 10.21 -12.70
N VAL A 167 8.04 10.49 -12.27
CA VAL A 167 6.89 10.76 -13.12
C VAL A 167 6.31 12.12 -12.73
N PRO A 168 6.31 13.13 -13.62
CA PRO A 168 5.62 14.38 -13.39
C PRO A 168 4.11 14.21 -13.65
N VAL A 169 3.29 14.81 -12.79
CA VAL A 169 1.84 14.91 -12.95
C VAL A 169 1.44 16.37 -12.81
N THR A 170 0.87 16.92 -13.88
CA THR A 170 0.32 18.29 -13.88
C THR A 170 -1.19 18.22 -13.68
N ILE A 171 -1.70 19.01 -12.73
CA ILE A 171 -3.12 19.16 -12.43
C ILE A 171 -3.53 20.62 -12.56
N SER A 172 -4.81 20.86 -12.84
CA SER A 172 -5.43 22.18 -12.79
C SER A 172 -6.25 22.33 -11.52
N LYS A 173 -6.02 23.39 -10.75
CA LYS A 173 -6.83 23.78 -9.60
C LYS A 173 -7.14 25.27 -9.69
N ASN A 174 -8.42 25.63 -9.73
CA ASN A 174 -8.88 27.02 -9.82
C ASN A 174 -8.23 27.80 -10.98
N GLY A 175 -8.00 27.15 -12.13
CA GLY A 175 -7.35 27.74 -13.30
C GLY A 175 -5.81 27.81 -13.22
N VAL A 176 -5.20 27.49 -12.08
CA VAL A 176 -3.74 27.39 -11.92
C VAL A 176 -3.30 25.98 -12.26
N LEU A 177 -2.23 25.87 -13.05
CA LEU A 177 -1.59 24.59 -13.33
C LEU A 177 -0.46 24.35 -12.31
N THR A 178 -0.50 23.20 -11.65
CA THR A 178 0.52 22.78 -10.68
C THR A 178 1.08 21.43 -11.11
N THR A 179 2.41 21.31 -11.12
CA THR A 179 3.10 20.06 -11.43
C THR A 179 3.72 19.50 -10.16
N VAL A 180 3.41 18.25 -9.87
CA VAL A 180 4.01 17.47 -8.79
C VAL A 180 4.83 16.31 -9.38
N HIS A 181 5.78 15.80 -8.61
CA HIS A 181 6.66 14.72 -9.07
C HIS A 181 6.55 13.53 -8.13
N GLY A 182 6.36 12.34 -8.69
CA GLY A 182 6.41 11.09 -7.94
C GLY A 182 7.63 10.29 -8.33
N VAL A 183 8.31 9.70 -7.35
CA VAL A 183 9.53 8.92 -7.51
C VAL A 183 9.29 7.50 -7.01
N GLY A 184 9.78 6.51 -7.73
CA GLY A 184 9.75 5.11 -7.30
C GLY A 184 10.72 4.23 -8.09
N ASN A 185 10.84 2.96 -7.73
CA ASN A 185 11.76 2.02 -8.40
C ASN A 185 11.24 1.59 -9.78
N ASN A 186 9.96 1.88 -10.07
CA ASN A 186 9.37 1.64 -11.38
C ASN A 186 8.29 2.69 -11.70
N LYS A 187 7.85 2.72 -12.97
CA LYS A 187 6.85 3.67 -13.48
C LYS A 187 5.53 3.62 -12.71
N SER A 188 5.11 2.43 -12.26
CA SER A 188 3.84 2.26 -11.54
C SER A 188 3.89 2.91 -10.16
N GLN A 189 4.96 2.66 -9.40
CA GLN A 189 5.20 3.28 -8.09
C GLN A 189 5.32 4.80 -8.20
N ALA A 190 6.14 5.30 -9.13
CA ALA A 190 6.32 6.72 -9.37
C ALA A 190 4.99 7.42 -9.74
N LYS A 191 4.17 6.79 -10.60
CA LYS A 191 2.85 7.30 -10.96
C LYS A 191 1.89 7.36 -9.76
N ARG A 192 1.90 6.35 -8.89
CA ARG A 192 1.08 6.34 -7.65
C ARG A 192 1.52 7.43 -6.68
N ALA A 193 2.84 7.61 -6.50
CA ALA A 193 3.41 8.66 -5.68
C ALA A 193 2.98 10.06 -6.15
N ALA A 194 3.13 10.32 -7.46
CA ALA A 194 2.71 11.58 -8.06
C ALA A 194 1.20 11.82 -7.92
N ALA A 195 0.39 10.78 -8.14
CA ALA A 195 -1.07 10.90 -8.06
C ALA A 195 -1.56 11.19 -6.64
N LYS A 196 -0.97 10.56 -5.62
CA LYS A 196 -1.32 10.83 -4.21
C LYS A 196 -0.99 12.28 -3.84
N LEU A 197 0.19 12.76 -4.21
CA LEU A 197 0.60 14.14 -3.96
C LEU A 197 -0.29 15.14 -4.71
N ALA A 198 -0.65 14.84 -5.96
CA ALA A 198 -1.58 15.66 -6.73
C ALA A 198 -2.96 15.75 -6.06
N LEU A 199 -3.50 14.64 -5.54
CA LEU A 199 -4.76 14.63 -4.81
C LEU A 199 -4.70 15.46 -3.52
N LYS A 200 -3.58 15.47 -2.81
CA LYS A 200 -3.37 16.35 -1.65
C LYS A 200 -3.40 17.83 -2.05
N VAL A 201 -2.71 18.22 -3.12
CA VAL A 201 -2.78 19.58 -3.67
C VAL A 201 -4.22 19.95 -4.06
N LEU A 202 -4.98 19.02 -4.62
CA LEU A 202 -6.40 19.23 -4.93
C LEU A 202 -7.27 19.40 -3.68
N ALA A 203 -6.93 18.78 -2.55
CA ALA A 203 -7.65 18.90 -1.29
C ALA A 203 -7.33 20.20 -0.49
N LEU A 204 -6.18 20.84 -0.75
CA LEU A 204 -5.73 22.12 -0.15
C LEU A 204 -6.17 23.35 -0.93
#